data_AF-A0AAV3SF46-F1
#
_entry.id   AF-A0AAV3SF46-F1
#
_cell.length_a   1.000
_cell.length_b   1.000
_cell.length_c   1.000
_cell.angle_alpha   90.00
_cell.angle_beta   90.00
_cell.angle_gamma   90.00
#
_symmetry.space_group_name_H-M   'P 1'
#
loop_
_entity.id
_entity.type
_entity.pdbx_description
1 polymer ?
#
loop_
_entity_poly.entity_id
_entity_poly.type
_entity_poly.pdbx_seq_one_letter_code
_entity_poly.pdbx_strand_id
1 'polypeptide(L)'
;MTESPPNEQMEGQNQTSQQAGITHVQTVRVKFDDKGNEPDGADTPKNSRYVITATEAIRAAGLDGDSMFRYVPEEVDNLGVVPALGSEGGEGYVRDSRTYSVRDNGNKYASYRLTIPEAVLEALEIDPDSEAAKNNELPMLDVFAGDRMIAFGKSNAIAVPVDALPNDYEGEGDDNKVVLHQIQTAVPGMQSGWDDGVTIAATPAIKQAGGRASIGGVRYLPELSDDLGGDVVPAIGLKNDDGRSDGEALSVYHEGPDRDYFKLPIPADVLDALDLSTDDYENVALDDRPALTVYAGDRIVALGRPGEREIDVDRSQAPRKPAPTLTDIAGIGPALADELATRGFETVADLADADREDLLAIDQLGEKRADRILNDIPRSESDNEREE
;
A
#
# COMPACT_ATOMS: atom_id res chain seq x y z
N MET A 1 -29.72 -18.44 -60.00
CA MET A 1 -29.11 -17.16 -59.58
C MET A 1 -29.58 -16.92 -58.16
N THR A 2 -28.79 -17.39 -57.21
CA THR A 2 -29.02 -17.24 -55.76
C THR A 2 -27.85 -16.41 -55.26
N GLU A 3 -28.09 -15.13 -55.01
CA GLU A 3 -27.11 -14.20 -54.48
C GLU A 3 -26.95 -14.45 -52.97
N SER A 4 -25.74 -14.80 -52.55
CA SER A 4 -25.36 -14.89 -51.15
C SER A 4 -25.28 -13.49 -50.54
N PRO A 5 -25.70 -13.29 -49.28
CA PRO A 5 -25.56 -12.01 -48.61
C PRO A 5 -24.08 -11.70 -48.30
N PRO A 6 -23.72 -10.40 -48.23
CA PRO A 6 -22.35 -9.98 -47.98
C PRO A 6 -21.95 -10.32 -46.54
N ASN A 7 -20.69 -10.74 -46.41
CA ASN A 7 -20.06 -11.12 -45.17
C ASN A 7 -19.91 -9.87 -44.27
N GLU A 8 -20.72 -9.76 -43.22
CA GLU A 8 -20.54 -8.77 -42.15
C GLU A 8 -19.23 -9.06 -41.44
N GLN A 9 -18.20 -8.28 -41.77
CA GLN A 9 -16.96 -8.24 -41.02
C GLN A 9 -17.30 -7.69 -39.62
N MET A 10 -17.27 -8.56 -38.62
CA MET A 10 -17.31 -8.15 -37.22
C MET A 10 -16.10 -7.26 -36.97
N GLU A 11 -16.31 -5.95 -36.89
CA GLU A 11 -15.35 -5.02 -36.32
C GLU A 11 -15.10 -5.47 -34.88
N GLY A 12 -13.92 -6.07 -34.65
CA GLY A 12 -13.45 -6.37 -33.31
C GLY A 12 -13.40 -5.06 -32.54
N GLN A 13 -14.32 -4.90 -31.60
CA GLN A 13 -14.25 -3.83 -30.62
C GLN A 13 -12.93 -4.03 -29.86
N ASN A 14 -11.91 -3.26 -30.24
CA ASN A 14 -10.73 -3.05 -29.43
C ASN A 14 -11.25 -2.45 -28.13
N GLN A 15 -11.43 -3.30 -27.12
CA GLN A 15 -11.55 -2.88 -25.75
C GLN A 15 -10.24 -2.18 -25.43
N THR A 16 -10.22 -0.85 -25.59
CA THR A 16 -9.22 0.00 -25.00
C THR A 16 -9.23 -0.35 -23.52
N SER A 17 -8.21 -1.09 -23.08
CA SER A 17 -7.99 -1.42 -21.69
C SER A 17 -7.93 -0.10 -20.93
N GLN A 18 -9.04 0.29 -20.31
CA GLN A 18 -9.05 1.42 -19.39
C GLN A 18 -8.12 1.02 -18.24
N GLN A 19 -6.94 1.65 -18.18
CA GLN A 19 -6.05 1.53 -17.04
C GLN A 19 -6.87 1.92 -15.81
N ALA A 20 -7.06 0.97 -14.90
CA ALA A 20 -7.67 1.24 -13.62
C ALA A 20 -6.64 2.03 -12.79
N GLY A 21 -6.74 3.35 -12.82
CA GLY A 21 -5.93 4.22 -11.97
C GLY A 21 -6.24 3.88 -10.50
N ILE A 22 -5.20 3.64 -9.72
CA ILE A 22 -5.32 3.61 -8.26
C ILE A 22 -4.69 4.88 -7.69
N THR A 23 -5.33 5.45 -6.68
CA THR A 23 -4.87 6.69 -6.03
C THR A 23 -4.46 6.40 -4.60
N HIS A 24 -3.49 7.15 -4.08
CA HIS A 24 -3.20 7.11 -2.64
C HIS A 24 -4.44 7.56 -1.86
N VAL A 25 -4.87 6.77 -0.88
CA VAL A 25 -6.04 7.10 -0.07
C VAL A 25 -5.64 7.41 1.36
N GLN A 26 -4.80 6.56 1.95
CA GLN A 26 -4.43 6.70 3.35
C GLN A 26 -3.13 5.96 3.68
N THR A 27 -2.43 6.44 4.69
CA THR A 27 -1.29 5.74 5.30
C THR A 27 -1.75 5.11 6.62
N VAL A 28 -1.48 3.83 6.81
CA VAL A 28 -1.96 3.05 7.96
C VAL A 28 -0.81 2.47 8.77
N ARG A 29 -1.00 2.42 10.10
CA ARG A 29 -0.10 1.65 10.97
C ARG A 29 -0.52 0.19 10.98
N VAL A 30 0.41 -0.70 10.70
CA VAL A 30 0.24 -2.15 10.91
C VAL A 30 0.31 -2.42 12.41
N LYS A 31 -0.67 -3.15 12.92
CA LYS A 31 -0.69 -3.58 14.32
C LYS A 31 -0.61 -5.09 14.43
N PHE A 32 0.15 -5.57 15.39
CA PHE A 32 0.16 -6.98 15.75
C PHE A 32 -1.03 -7.26 16.70
N ASP A 33 -1.99 -8.06 16.24
CA ASP A 33 -3.14 -8.53 17.02
C ASP A 33 -2.76 -9.82 17.74
N ASP A 34 -2.09 -9.71 18.89
CA ASP A 34 -1.90 -10.85 19.77
C ASP A 34 -3.23 -11.15 20.48
N LYS A 35 -4.01 -12.08 19.90
CA LYS A 35 -5.25 -12.56 20.53
C LYS A 35 -5.01 -13.42 21.78
N GLY A 36 -3.78 -13.48 22.29
CA GLY A 36 -3.36 -14.29 23.42
C GLY A 36 -4.00 -14.01 24.77
N ASN A 37 -4.91 -13.02 24.90
CA ASN A 37 -5.58 -12.65 26.16
C ASN A 37 -7.08 -13.02 26.25
N GLU A 38 -7.63 -13.81 25.33
CA GLU A 38 -8.93 -14.47 25.61
C GLU A 38 -8.75 -15.49 26.74
N PRO A 39 -9.66 -15.52 27.74
CA PRO A 39 -9.50 -16.33 28.95
C PRO A 39 -9.36 -17.83 28.61
N ASP A 40 -8.39 -18.49 29.26
CA ASP A 40 -8.04 -19.90 29.11
C ASP A 40 -9.29 -20.80 28.94
N GLY A 41 -9.43 -21.43 27.77
CA GLY A 41 -10.49 -22.43 27.57
C GLY A 41 -10.88 -22.77 26.13
N ALA A 42 -10.44 -22.03 25.12
CA ALA A 42 -10.68 -22.38 23.72
C ALA A 42 -9.43 -23.01 23.08
N ASP A 43 -9.50 -24.30 22.74
CA ASP A 43 -8.46 -25.09 22.03
C ASP A 43 -8.23 -24.65 20.56
N THR A 44 -8.55 -23.40 20.22
CA THR A 44 -8.28 -22.88 18.87
C THR A 44 -6.86 -22.32 18.84
N PRO A 45 -6.01 -22.72 17.87
CA PRO A 45 -4.67 -22.18 17.77
C PRO A 45 -4.70 -20.65 17.73
N LYS A 46 -3.89 -20.04 18.59
CA LYS A 46 -3.72 -18.59 18.73
C LYS A 46 -3.08 -18.06 17.45
N ASN A 47 -3.89 -17.70 16.46
CA ASN A 47 -3.39 -17.09 15.25
C ASN A 47 -3.19 -15.60 15.51
N SER A 48 -2.01 -15.26 16.01
CA SER A 48 -1.50 -13.89 15.95
C SER A 48 -1.52 -13.43 14.49
N ARG A 49 -1.87 -12.17 14.28
CA ARG A 49 -2.07 -11.65 12.92
C ARG A 49 -1.78 -10.16 12.84
N TYR A 50 -1.23 -9.75 11.71
CA TYR A 50 -1.07 -8.34 11.41
C TYR A 50 -2.38 -7.78 10.90
N VAL A 51 -2.72 -6.59 11.36
CA VAL A 51 -3.98 -5.93 11.00
C VAL A 51 -3.76 -4.46 10.70
N ILE A 52 -4.64 -3.93 9.87
CA ILE A 52 -4.73 -2.49 9.63
C ILE A 52 -6.20 -2.05 9.70
N THR A 53 -6.42 -0.76 9.92
CA THR A 53 -7.73 -0.13 9.75
C THR A 53 -7.70 0.69 8.48
N ALA A 54 -8.41 0.22 7.45
CA ALA A 54 -8.33 0.71 6.07
C ALA A 54 -9.66 1.27 5.56
N THR A 55 -10.40 1.97 6.43
CA THR A 55 -11.80 2.33 6.17
C THR A 55 -11.98 3.15 4.89
N GLU A 56 -11.19 4.20 4.70
CA GLU A 56 -11.35 5.09 3.54
C GLU A 56 -10.89 4.39 2.26
N ALA A 57 -9.80 3.61 2.32
CA ALA A 57 -9.34 2.83 1.16
C ALA A 57 -10.37 1.78 0.71
N ILE A 58 -11.04 1.09 1.65
CA ILE A 58 -12.09 0.12 1.33
C ILE A 58 -13.30 0.79 0.67
N ARG A 59 -13.73 1.94 1.20
CA ARG A 59 -14.82 2.72 0.59
C ARG A 59 -14.45 3.26 -0.78
N ALA A 60 -13.24 3.80 -0.93
CA ALA A 60 -12.72 4.30 -2.19
C ALA A 60 -12.63 3.20 -3.25
N ALA A 61 -12.39 1.95 -2.83
CA ALA A 61 -12.44 0.79 -3.72
C ALA A 61 -13.86 0.31 -4.07
N GLY A 62 -14.91 0.96 -3.57
CA GLY A 62 -16.29 0.52 -3.76
C GLY A 62 -16.64 -0.78 -3.04
N LEU A 63 -15.94 -1.07 -1.94
CA LEU A 63 -16.07 -2.31 -1.16
C LEU A 63 -16.67 -2.02 0.23
N ASP A 64 -17.11 -3.07 0.92
CA ASP A 64 -17.81 -3.00 2.19
C ASP A 64 -17.36 -4.05 3.21
N GLY A 65 -18.11 -4.21 4.31
CA GLY A 65 -17.77 -5.10 5.42
C GLY A 65 -17.84 -6.59 5.10
N ASP A 66 -18.52 -6.98 4.01
CA ASP A 66 -18.69 -8.37 3.59
C ASP A 66 -17.77 -8.75 2.42
N SER A 67 -17.03 -7.78 1.90
CA SER A 67 -16.09 -7.96 0.80
C SER A 67 -14.90 -8.84 1.19
N MET A 68 -14.31 -9.50 0.19
CA MET A 68 -13.10 -10.32 0.36
C MET A 68 -11.96 -9.75 -0.50
N PHE A 69 -10.73 -9.91 -0.04
CA PHE A 69 -9.53 -9.49 -0.75
C PHE A 69 -8.60 -10.67 -0.98
N ARG A 70 -8.13 -10.83 -2.21
CA ARG A 70 -7.05 -11.75 -2.56
C ARG A 70 -5.75 -10.98 -2.80
N TYR A 71 -4.77 -11.19 -1.93
CA TYR A 71 -3.45 -10.56 -2.04
C TYR A 71 -2.60 -11.23 -3.13
N VAL A 72 -1.82 -10.44 -3.86
CA VAL A 72 -0.92 -10.90 -4.92
C VAL A 72 0.51 -10.37 -4.66
N PRO A 73 1.19 -10.84 -3.60
CA PRO A 73 2.49 -10.32 -3.18
C PRO A 73 3.59 -10.47 -4.23
N GLU A 74 3.49 -11.48 -5.11
CA GLU A 74 4.42 -11.69 -6.22
C GLU A 74 4.49 -10.54 -7.25
N GLU A 75 3.51 -9.63 -7.27
CA GLU A 75 3.52 -8.47 -8.17
C GLU A 75 4.26 -7.25 -7.59
N VAL A 76 4.80 -7.35 -6.37
CA VAL A 76 5.50 -6.21 -5.73
C VAL A 76 6.70 -5.75 -6.53
N ASP A 77 7.46 -6.64 -7.15
CA ASP A 77 8.65 -6.26 -7.93
C ASP A 77 8.26 -5.50 -9.21
N ASN A 78 7.07 -5.79 -9.75
CA ASN A 78 6.57 -5.18 -10.99
C ASN A 78 5.89 -3.84 -10.73
N LEU A 79 5.04 -3.78 -9.69
CA LEU A 79 4.20 -2.62 -9.40
C LEU A 79 4.81 -1.71 -8.33
N GLY A 80 5.78 -2.22 -7.57
CA GLY A 80 6.35 -1.63 -6.36
C GLY A 80 5.32 -1.41 -5.23
N VAL A 81 4.20 -2.13 -5.31
CA VAL A 81 3.15 -2.26 -4.30
C VAL A 81 2.61 -3.68 -4.35
N VAL A 82 2.02 -4.16 -3.25
CA VAL A 82 1.30 -5.43 -3.21
C VAL A 82 -0.18 -5.19 -3.48
N PRO A 83 -0.73 -5.57 -4.65
CA PRO A 83 -2.15 -5.42 -4.91
C PRO A 83 -2.97 -6.48 -4.15
N ALA A 84 -4.19 -6.09 -3.81
CA ALA A 84 -5.22 -6.95 -3.24
C ALA A 84 -6.53 -6.72 -4.01
N LEU A 85 -6.96 -7.77 -4.69
CA LEU A 85 -8.14 -7.75 -5.56
C LEU A 85 -9.39 -7.98 -4.71
N GLY A 86 -10.29 -7.01 -4.73
CA GLY A 86 -11.53 -7.03 -3.99
C GLY A 86 -12.67 -7.71 -4.74
N SER A 87 -13.44 -8.51 -4.02
CA SER A 87 -14.67 -9.12 -4.50
C SER A 87 -15.82 -8.91 -3.52
N GLU A 88 -17.04 -8.88 -4.04
CA GLU A 88 -18.24 -8.93 -3.20
C GLU A 88 -18.30 -10.29 -2.50
N GLY A 89 -18.68 -10.29 -1.23
CA GLY A 89 -18.88 -11.54 -0.48
C GLY A 89 -20.08 -12.32 -1.01
N GLY A 90 -19.92 -13.64 -1.23
CA GLY A 90 -21.00 -14.52 -1.68
C GLY A 90 -20.63 -16.01 -1.70
N GLU A 91 -21.64 -16.87 -1.85
CA GLU A 91 -21.47 -18.32 -2.02
C GLU A 91 -20.81 -18.60 -3.38
N GLY A 92 -19.57 -19.13 -3.36
CA GLY A 92 -18.83 -19.49 -4.57
C GLY A 92 -17.36 -19.06 -4.61
N TYR A 93 -16.89 -18.29 -3.62
CA TYR A 93 -15.48 -17.90 -3.56
C TYR A 93 -14.58 -19.01 -3.01
N VAL A 94 -13.48 -19.26 -3.72
CA VAL A 94 -12.40 -20.13 -3.24
C VAL A 94 -11.65 -19.40 -2.12
N ARG A 95 -11.78 -19.90 -0.89
CA ARG A 95 -10.96 -19.43 0.23
C ARG A 95 -9.59 -20.08 0.14
N ASP A 96 -8.65 -19.39 -0.48
CA ASP A 96 -7.23 -19.74 -0.39
C ASP A 96 -6.58 -19.05 0.82
N SER A 97 -5.31 -19.40 1.09
CA SER A 97 -4.52 -18.77 2.17
C SER A 97 -4.22 -17.29 1.95
N ARG A 98 -4.58 -16.74 0.77
CA ARG A 98 -4.37 -15.34 0.38
C ARG A 98 -5.68 -14.55 0.36
N THR A 99 -6.80 -15.18 0.68
CA THR A 99 -8.12 -14.57 0.65
C THR A 99 -8.58 -14.23 2.06
N TYR A 100 -8.79 -12.94 2.32
CA TYR A 100 -9.17 -12.44 3.65
C TYR A 100 -10.44 -11.61 3.56
N SER A 101 -11.34 -11.82 4.52
CA SER A 101 -12.55 -11.01 4.63
C SER A 101 -12.21 -9.64 5.21
N VAL A 102 -12.87 -8.61 4.69
CA VAL A 102 -13.06 -7.38 5.44
C VAL A 102 -13.85 -7.73 6.70
N ARG A 103 -13.57 -7.04 7.81
CA ARG A 103 -14.43 -7.10 8.98
C ARG A 103 -14.88 -5.72 9.35
N ASP A 104 -16.20 -5.52 9.41
CA ASP A 104 -16.77 -4.38 10.12
C ASP A 104 -16.52 -4.55 11.62
N ASN A 105 -15.97 -3.52 12.24
CA ASN A 105 -15.73 -3.50 13.68
C ASN A 105 -17.00 -3.19 14.49
N GLY A 106 -18.15 -2.97 13.83
CA GLY A 106 -19.46 -2.78 14.46
C GLY A 106 -19.57 -1.52 15.31
N ASN A 107 -18.61 -0.60 15.20
CA ASN A 107 -18.65 0.67 15.91
C ASN A 107 -19.54 1.66 15.16
N LYS A 108 -19.94 2.75 15.85
CA LYS A 108 -20.77 3.81 15.27
C LYS A 108 -20.16 4.47 14.01
N TYR A 109 -18.88 4.24 13.76
CA TYR A 109 -18.12 4.86 12.68
C TYR A 109 -17.87 3.91 11.50
N ALA A 110 -18.39 2.67 11.55
CA ALA A 110 -18.21 1.62 10.53
C ALA A 110 -16.74 1.50 10.08
N SER A 111 -15.83 1.28 11.03
CA SER A 111 -14.41 1.10 10.71
C SER A 111 -14.13 -0.30 10.19
N TYR A 112 -13.42 -0.41 9.06
CA TYR A 112 -13.08 -1.69 8.45
C TYR A 112 -11.66 -2.13 8.82
N ARG A 113 -11.52 -3.39 9.25
CA ARG A 113 -10.24 -4.01 9.62
C ARG A 113 -9.85 -5.06 8.58
N LEU A 114 -8.62 -4.96 8.07
CA LEU A 114 -8.02 -5.95 7.19
C LEU A 114 -6.95 -6.73 7.93
N THR A 115 -6.85 -8.02 7.62
CA THR A 115 -5.72 -8.86 8.06
C THR A 115 -4.66 -8.82 6.96
N ILE A 116 -3.43 -8.50 7.32
CA ILE A 116 -2.27 -8.44 6.42
C ILE A 116 -1.48 -9.76 6.59
N PRO A 117 -1.35 -10.57 5.53
CA PRO A 117 -0.50 -11.76 5.56
C PRO A 117 0.97 -11.40 5.75
N GLU A 118 1.74 -12.28 6.39
CA GLU A 118 3.21 -12.13 6.50
C GLU A 118 3.88 -11.98 5.13
N ALA A 119 3.45 -12.77 4.14
CA ALA A 119 3.94 -12.67 2.77
C ALA A 119 3.79 -11.27 2.15
N VAL A 120 2.80 -10.48 2.57
CA VAL A 120 2.64 -9.09 2.12
C VAL A 120 3.65 -8.17 2.80
N LEU A 121 3.93 -8.39 4.08
CA LEU A 121 4.96 -7.63 4.81
C LEU A 121 6.35 -7.95 4.27
N GLU A 122 6.66 -9.24 4.08
CA GLU A 122 7.94 -9.69 3.50
C GLU A 122 8.14 -9.13 2.08
N ALA A 123 7.10 -9.16 1.24
CA ALA A 123 7.13 -8.56 -0.10
C ALA A 123 7.43 -7.05 -0.06
N LEU A 124 7.04 -6.35 1.01
CA LEU A 124 7.34 -4.94 1.24
C LEU A 124 8.64 -4.71 2.01
N GLU A 125 9.47 -5.76 2.17
CA GLU A 125 10.72 -5.75 2.92
C GLU A 125 10.53 -5.35 4.40
N ILE A 126 9.42 -5.78 4.99
CA ILE A 126 9.10 -5.57 6.40
C ILE A 126 9.21 -6.90 7.12
N ASP A 127 10.18 -7.01 8.01
CA ASP A 127 10.40 -8.22 8.81
C ASP A 127 9.32 -8.35 9.91
N PRO A 128 8.39 -9.32 9.78
CA PRO A 128 7.33 -9.54 10.76
C PRO A 128 7.89 -10.03 12.11
N ASP A 129 9.08 -10.63 12.16
CA ASP A 129 9.65 -11.19 13.38
C ASP A 129 10.57 -10.20 14.13
N SER A 130 10.73 -8.99 13.59
CA SER A 130 11.55 -7.93 14.19
C SER A 130 11.05 -7.54 15.58
N GLU A 131 11.96 -7.09 16.44
CA GLU A 131 11.58 -6.55 17.77
C GLU A 131 10.63 -5.35 17.64
N ALA A 132 10.78 -4.54 16.59
CA ALA A 132 9.84 -3.49 16.25
C ALA A 132 8.42 -4.04 16.02
N ALA A 133 8.28 -5.17 15.32
CA ALA A 133 6.99 -5.81 15.12
C ALA A 133 6.32 -6.22 16.44
N LYS A 134 7.09 -6.85 17.33
CA LYS A 134 6.64 -7.29 18.65
C LYS A 134 6.23 -6.13 19.55
N ASN A 135 6.89 -4.98 19.40
CA ASN A 135 6.57 -3.76 20.14
C ASN A 135 5.48 -2.91 19.47
N ASN A 136 4.86 -3.39 18.39
CA ASN A 136 3.82 -2.67 17.65
C ASN A 136 4.34 -1.35 17.01
N GLU A 137 5.61 -1.39 16.61
CA GLU A 137 6.40 -0.34 15.96
C GLU A 137 6.70 -0.69 14.50
N LEU A 138 5.87 -1.54 13.87
CA LEU A 138 5.98 -1.80 12.44
C LEU A 138 5.89 -0.49 11.64
N PRO A 139 6.59 -0.42 10.49
CA PRO A 139 6.49 0.73 9.60
C PRO A 139 5.05 0.92 9.13
N MET A 140 4.73 2.16 8.74
CA MET A 140 3.45 2.46 8.15
C MET A 140 3.39 1.93 6.72
N LEU A 141 2.17 1.62 6.26
CA LEU A 141 1.90 1.23 4.88
C LEU A 141 1.08 2.33 4.20
N ASP A 142 1.48 2.71 3.00
CA ASP A 142 0.62 3.46 2.10
C ASP A 142 -0.42 2.53 1.49
N VAL A 143 -1.68 2.95 1.53
CA VAL A 143 -2.80 2.23 0.95
C VAL A 143 -3.37 3.04 -0.20
N PHE A 144 -3.28 2.43 -1.37
CA PHE A 144 -3.86 2.92 -2.61
C PHE A 144 -5.18 2.20 -2.85
N ALA A 145 -6.14 2.86 -3.50
CA ALA A 145 -7.39 2.24 -3.88
C ALA A 145 -7.80 2.66 -5.30
N GLY A 146 -8.49 1.76 -5.98
CA GLY A 146 -9.20 2.00 -7.23
C GLY A 146 -10.38 1.05 -7.33
N ASP A 147 -11.04 0.99 -8.48
CA ASP A 147 -12.27 0.19 -8.63
C ASP A 147 -12.06 -1.28 -8.24
N ARG A 148 -12.66 -1.68 -7.11
CA ARG A 148 -12.59 -3.01 -6.50
C ARG A 148 -11.17 -3.50 -6.20
N MET A 149 -10.22 -2.60 -6.01
CA MET A 149 -8.82 -2.96 -5.73
C MET A 149 -8.26 -2.05 -4.65
N ILE A 150 -7.44 -2.62 -3.78
CA ILE A 150 -6.52 -1.86 -2.95
C ILE A 150 -5.09 -2.33 -3.21
N ALA A 151 -4.11 -1.50 -2.95
CA ALA A 151 -2.71 -1.89 -3.00
C ALA A 151 -1.93 -1.32 -1.83
N PHE A 152 -0.90 -2.04 -1.40
CA PHE A 152 -0.09 -1.71 -0.24
C PHE A 152 1.33 -1.37 -0.67
N GLY A 153 1.80 -0.18 -0.35
CA GLY A 153 3.18 0.23 -0.51
C GLY A 153 3.84 0.46 0.85
N LYS A 154 5.17 0.38 0.88
CA LYS A 154 5.95 0.90 2.01
C LYS A 154 5.74 2.41 2.10
N SER A 155 5.47 2.94 3.30
CA SER A 155 5.30 4.38 3.45
C SER A 155 6.55 5.13 3.04
N ASN A 156 6.41 6.19 2.25
CA ASN A 156 7.53 7.06 1.92
C ASN A 156 8.09 7.75 3.17
N ALA A 157 9.41 7.90 3.19
CA ALA A 157 10.12 8.65 4.21
C ALA A 157 11.07 9.64 3.53
N ILE A 158 11.17 10.84 4.10
CA ILE A 158 11.97 11.93 3.56
C ILE A 158 13.08 12.22 4.57
N ALA A 159 14.31 12.34 4.10
CA ALA A 159 15.43 12.72 4.94
C ALA A 159 15.67 14.22 4.80
N VAL A 160 15.54 14.96 5.91
CA VAL A 160 15.86 16.38 5.99
C VAL A 160 17.26 16.54 6.57
N PRO A 161 18.25 17.10 5.85
CA PRO A 161 19.58 17.33 6.38
C PRO A 161 19.55 18.26 7.59
N VAL A 162 20.24 17.90 8.68
CA VAL A 162 20.26 18.73 9.91
C VAL A 162 20.94 20.07 9.67
N ASP A 163 21.92 20.14 8.77
CA ASP A 163 22.63 21.37 8.39
C ASP A 163 21.79 22.30 7.50
N ALA A 164 20.71 21.81 6.92
CA ALA A 164 19.70 22.64 6.25
C ALA A 164 18.71 23.26 7.25
N LEU A 165 18.64 22.74 8.48
CA LEU A 165 17.77 23.27 9.52
C LEU A 165 18.40 24.49 10.21
N PRO A 166 17.57 25.45 10.66
CA PRO A 166 17.96 26.51 11.57
C PRO A 166 18.82 26.04 12.76
N ASN A 167 19.81 26.85 13.13
CA ASN A 167 20.79 26.53 14.20
C ASN A 167 20.16 26.35 15.59
N ASP A 168 18.90 26.78 15.77
CA ASP A 168 18.11 26.63 17.00
C ASP A 168 17.31 25.31 17.04
N TYR A 169 17.47 24.43 16.05
CA TYR A 169 16.90 23.09 16.08
C TYR A 169 17.61 22.22 17.14
N GLU A 170 16.83 21.68 18.08
CA GLU A 170 17.32 20.86 19.21
C GLU A 170 17.08 19.35 19.05
N GLY A 171 16.63 18.88 17.89
CA GLY A 171 16.29 17.47 17.71
C GLY A 171 17.51 16.56 17.55
N GLU A 172 17.31 15.28 17.86
CA GLU A 172 18.31 14.24 17.65
C GLU A 172 18.17 13.68 16.23
N GLY A 173 19.07 14.07 15.34
CA GLY A 173 19.18 13.48 14.01
C GLY A 173 20.04 12.21 14.02
N ASP A 174 19.65 11.21 13.22
CA ASP A 174 20.51 10.07 12.92
C ASP A 174 21.36 10.42 11.70
N ASP A 175 22.66 10.13 11.71
CA ASP A 175 23.56 10.40 10.58
C ASP A 175 23.44 11.82 9.97
N ASN A 176 23.27 12.86 10.80
CA ASN A 176 23.11 14.27 10.36
C ASN A 176 21.85 14.53 9.49
N LYS A 177 20.81 13.71 9.64
CA LYS A 177 19.50 13.89 9.00
C LYS A 177 18.36 13.59 9.97
N VAL A 178 17.22 14.20 9.74
CA VAL A 178 15.95 13.88 10.41
C VAL A 178 15.07 13.14 9.41
N VAL A 179 14.68 11.91 9.73
CA VAL A 179 13.78 11.13 8.88
C VAL A 179 12.34 11.47 9.21
N LEU A 180 11.63 12.00 8.23
CA LEU A 180 10.21 12.31 8.30
C LEU A 180 9.42 11.17 7.66
N HIS A 181 8.57 10.51 8.43
CA HIS A 181 7.69 9.47 7.92
C HIS A 181 6.36 10.08 7.53
N GLN A 182 5.79 9.62 6.42
CA GLN A 182 4.41 9.95 6.07
C GLN A 182 3.45 9.41 7.15
N ILE A 183 2.68 10.28 7.79
CA ILE A 183 1.79 9.89 8.90
C ILE A 183 0.33 9.84 8.47
N GLN A 184 -0.10 10.78 7.63
CA GLN A 184 -1.49 10.89 7.22
C GLN A 184 -1.61 11.71 5.93
N THR A 185 -2.72 11.51 5.22
CA THR A 185 -3.21 12.41 4.17
C THR A 185 -4.51 13.02 4.69
N ALA A 186 -4.69 14.33 4.55
CA ALA A 186 -5.89 15.03 4.99
C ALA A 186 -6.23 16.18 4.05
N VAL A 187 -7.53 16.48 3.92
CA VAL A 187 -8.01 17.63 3.15
C VAL A 187 -7.99 18.88 4.04
N PRO A 188 -7.25 19.94 3.68
CA PRO A 188 -7.29 21.20 4.39
C PRO A 188 -8.69 21.84 4.41
N GLY A 189 -9.06 22.36 5.58
CA GLY A 189 -10.28 23.11 5.81
C GLY A 189 -10.04 24.62 5.82
N MET A 190 -11.08 25.39 5.56
CA MET A 190 -11.07 26.83 5.83
C MET A 190 -11.44 27.05 7.29
N GLN A 191 -10.57 27.71 8.05
CA GLN A 191 -10.90 28.22 9.37
C GLN A 191 -11.55 29.59 9.21
N SER A 192 -12.72 29.78 9.82
CA SER A 192 -13.39 31.08 9.89
C SER A 192 -13.13 31.72 11.26
N GLY A 193 -12.77 33.00 11.30
CA GLY A 193 -12.49 33.70 12.54
C GLY A 193 -11.62 34.95 12.40
N TRP A 194 -10.79 35.19 13.41
CA TRP A 194 -9.88 36.35 13.45
C TRP A 194 -8.66 36.18 12.54
N ASP A 195 -8.30 34.92 12.26
CA ASP A 195 -7.27 34.51 11.32
C ASP A 195 -7.92 33.59 10.29
N ASP A 196 -8.64 34.18 9.32
CA ASP A 196 -9.19 33.42 8.21
C ASP A 196 -8.02 32.82 7.41
N GLY A 197 -8.04 31.50 7.20
CA GLY A 197 -6.94 30.80 6.53
C GLY A 197 -7.16 29.32 6.35
N VAL A 198 -6.28 28.72 5.56
CA VAL A 198 -6.25 27.27 5.32
C VAL A 198 -5.63 26.59 6.53
N THR A 199 -6.27 25.54 7.02
CA THR A 199 -5.77 24.74 8.14
C THR A 199 -5.89 23.25 7.85
N ILE A 200 -4.97 22.46 8.37
CA ILE A 200 -5.00 20.99 8.24
C ILE A 200 -4.98 20.33 9.61
N ALA A 201 -5.82 19.32 9.78
CA ALA A 201 -5.78 18.47 10.96
C ALA A 201 -4.50 17.62 10.94
N ALA A 202 -3.66 17.72 11.95
CA ALA A 202 -2.33 17.07 11.97
C ALA A 202 -2.07 16.32 13.30
N THR A 203 -3.14 15.84 13.93
CA THR A 203 -3.08 15.26 15.28
C THR A 203 -2.12 14.07 15.39
N PRO A 204 -2.27 13.00 14.58
CA PRO A 204 -1.30 11.92 14.50
C PRO A 204 0.14 12.40 14.29
N ALA A 205 0.36 13.31 13.33
CA ALA A 205 1.69 13.79 12.98
C ALA A 205 2.36 14.54 14.14
N ILE A 206 1.62 15.44 14.79
CA ILE A 206 2.13 16.18 15.95
C ILE A 206 2.43 15.26 17.12
N LYS A 207 1.57 14.25 17.38
CA LYS A 207 1.84 13.24 18.41
C LYS A 207 3.11 12.45 18.10
N GLN A 208 3.34 12.09 16.84
CA GLN A 208 4.53 11.39 16.39
C GLN A 208 5.78 12.27 16.53
N ALA A 209 5.69 13.57 16.25
CA ALA A 209 6.79 14.53 16.38
C ALA A 209 7.08 14.97 17.84
N GLY A 210 6.73 14.15 18.82
CA GLY A 210 6.96 14.42 20.25
C GLY A 210 5.81 15.12 20.98
N GLY A 211 4.68 15.34 20.31
CA GLY A 211 3.43 15.83 20.89
C GLY A 211 3.49 17.25 21.45
N ARG A 212 2.51 17.57 22.30
CA ARG A 212 2.34 18.91 22.89
C ARG A 212 3.50 19.36 23.78
N ALA A 213 4.24 18.41 24.36
CA ALA A 213 5.43 18.72 25.15
C ALA A 213 6.57 19.28 24.27
N SER A 214 6.49 19.08 22.95
CA SER A 214 7.56 19.36 22.01
C SER A 214 7.17 20.39 20.95
N ILE A 215 5.87 20.54 20.64
CA ILE A 215 5.36 21.41 19.59
C ILE A 215 4.20 22.26 20.12
N GLY A 216 4.47 23.53 20.40
CA GLY A 216 3.48 24.57 20.67
C GLY A 216 3.25 25.52 19.49
N GLY A 217 4.25 25.66 18.62
CA GLY A 217 4.18 26.39 17.36
C GLY A 217 4.96 25.67 16.27
N VAL A 218 4.73 26.05 15.01
CA VAL A 218 5.49 25.57 13.86
C VAL A 218 6.08 26.74 13.09
N ARG A 219 7.32 26.60 12.62
CA ARG A 219 7.96 27.51 11.68
C ARG A 219 8.24 26.76 10.38
N TYR A 220 7.52 27.12 9.32
CA TYR A 220 7.69 26.53 7.99
C TYR A 220 8.99 27.03 7.34
N LEU A 221 9.58 26.17 6.50
CA LEU A 221 10.81 26.44 5.75
C LEU A 221 10.55 26.16 4.24
N PRO A 222 9.69 26.96 3.58
CA PRO A 222 9.34 26.76 2.17
C PRO A 222 10.56 26.78 1.24
N GLU A 223 11.62 27.49 1.60
CA GLU A 223 12.88 27.54 0.87
C GLU A 223 13.60 26.19 0.77
N LEU A 224 13.29 25.24 1.65
CA LEU A 224 13.84 23.88 1.59
C LEU A 224 13.03 22.95 0.67
N SER A 225 11.89 23.40 0.13
CA SER A 225 11.04 22.54 -0.71
C SER A 225 11.81 22.04 -1.93
N ASP A 226 12.49 22.92 -2.66
CA ASP A 226 13.27 22.59 -3.85
C ASP A 226 14.38 21.55 -3.55
N ASP A 227 15.07 21.71 -2.41
CA ASP A 227 16.14 20.78 -1.98
C ASP A 227 15.58 19.40 -1.58
N LEU A 228 14.30 19.33 -1.20
CA LEU A 228 13.57 18.11 -0.86
C LEU A 228 12.75 17.54 -2.04
N GLY A 229 12.93 18.08 -3.25
CA GLY A 229 12.29 17.58 -4.47
C GLY A 229 11.09 18.40 -4.95
N GLY A 230 10.79 19.54 -4.33
CA GLY A 230 9.75 20.49 -4.73
C GLY A 230 8.34 20.17 -4.23
N ASP A 231 8.14 18.99 -3.63
CA ASP A 231 6.81 18.50 -3.26
C ASP A 231 6.55 18.50 -1.75
N VAL A 232 7.52 18.91 -0.93
CA VAL A 232 7.44 18.86 0.54
C VAL A 232 8.06 20.08 1.21
N VAL A 233 7.25 20.73 2.05
CA VAL A 233 7.65 21.87 2.89
C VAL A 233 7.79 21.43 4.36
N PRO A 234 9.01 21.41 4.93
CA PRO A 234 9.22 21.08 6.33
C PRO A 234 8.84 22.25 7.23
N ALA A 235 8.48 21.92 8.47
CA ALA A 235 8.17 22.87 9.53
C ALA A 235 8.75 22.37 10.87
N ILE A 236 9.52 23.23 11.51
CA ILE A 236 10.12 22.92 12.81
C ILE A 236 9.11 23.17 13.91
N GLY A 237 8.95 22.18 14.79
CA GLY A 237 8.18 22.28 16.01
C GLY A 237 8.95 23.02 17.09
N LEU A 238 8.39 24.15 17.52
CA LEU A 238 8.96 25.01 18.54
C LEU A 238 8.22 24.80 19.87
N LYS A 239 8.98 24.74 20.97
CA LYS A 239 8.40 24.69 22.32
C LYS A 239 7.93 26.08 22.70
N ASN A 240 6.66 26.20 23.07
CA ASN A 240 6.15 27.40 23.69
C ASN A 240 6.38 27.30 25.21
N ASP A 241 7.54 27.72 25.69
CA ASP A 241 7.85 27.69 27.13
C ASP A 241 7.00 28.69 27.93
N ASP A 242 6.45 29.73 27.28
CA ASP A 242 5.63 30.77 27.92
C ASP A 242 4.31 31.08 27.16
N GLY A 243 4.01 30.33 26.10
CA GLY A 243 2.82 30.56 25.27
C GLY A 243 2.92 31.77 24.34
N ARG A 244 4.08 32.42 24.23
CA ARG A 244 4.34 33.42 23.19
C ARG A 244 5.21 32.77 22.13
N SER A 245 4.71 32.68 20.90
CA SER A 245 5.62 32.36 19.80
C SER A 245 6.63 33.49 19.64
N ASP A 246 7.87 33.12 19.34
CA ASP A 246 8.72 34.01 18.54
C ASP A 246 7.89 34.43 17.33
N GLY A 247 7.82 35.73 17.01
CA GLY A 247 6.77 36.27 16.13
C GLY A 247 6.70 35.70 14.71
N GLU A 248 7.58 34.77 14.36
CA GLU A 248 7.63 34.02 13.11
C GLU A 248 6.96 32.64 13.19
N ALA A 249 6.80 32.05 14.38
CA ALA A 249 6.15 30.75 14.51
C ALA A 249 4.64 30.87 14.63
N LEU A 250 3.97 30.01 13.88
CA LEU A 250 2.53 29.91 13.85
C LEU A 250 2.07 29.00 14.97
N SER A 251 1.08 29.46 15.74
CA SER A 251 0.53 28.67 16.83
C SER A 251 -0.18 27.43 16.28
N VAL A 252 0.10 26.27 16.87
CA VAL A 252 -0.69 25.07 16.62
C VAL A 252 -2.02 25.23 17.34
N TYR A 253 -3.13 25.21 16.60
CA TYR A 253 -4.45 25.35 17.20
C TYR A 253 -4.85 24.04 17.90
N HIS A 254 -5.46 24.18 19.07
CA HIS A 254 -6.02 23.07 19.82
C HIS A 254 -7.54 23.19 19.88
N GLU A 255 -8.24 22.14 19.45
CA GLU A 255 -9.70 22.06 19.57
C GLU A 255 -10.12 20.91 20.49
N GLY A 256 -11.34 21.04 21.03
CA GLY A 256 -11.96 20.02 21.88
C GLY A 256 -11.67 20.17 23.39
N PRO A 257 -12.48 19.50 24.23
CA PRO A 257 -12.40 19.60 25.69
C PRO A 257 -11.06 19.09 26.24
N ASP A 258 -10.48 18.09 25.57
CA ASP A 258 -9.23 17.44 25.98
C ASP A 258 -7.99 18.07 25.29
N ARG A 259 -8.19 18.99 24.33
CA ARG A 259 -7.13 19.63 23.53
C ARG A 259 -6.21 18.65 22.79
N ASP A 260 -6.72 17.46 22.51
CA ASP A 260 -6.01 16.39 21.81
C ASP A 260 -6.15 16.47 20.29
N TYR A 261 -6.91 17.45 19.79
CA TYR A 261 -7.05 17.72 18.37
C TYR A 261 -6.21 18.93 17.98
N PHE A 262 -5.23 18.69 17.12
CA PHE A 262 -4.28 19.69 16.63
C PHE A 262 -4.56 20.04 15.17
N LYS A 263 -4.60 21.33 14.88
CA LYS A 263 -4.62 21.88 13.52
C LYS A 263 -3.38 22.74 13.26
N LEU A 264 -2.84 22.63 12.07
CA LEU A 264 -1.75 23.47 11.58
C LEU A 264 -2.31 24.53 10.63
N PRO A 265 -2.04 25.83 10.85
CA PRO A 265 -2.25 26.84 9.82
C PRO A 265 -1.31 26.61 8.64
N ILE A 266 -1.80 26.81 7.43
CA ILE A 266 -1.02 26.73 6.20
C ILE A 266 -0.94 28.12 5.57
N PRO A 267 0.20 28.80 5.70
CA PRO A 267 0.46 30.07 5.02
C PRO A 267 0.38 29.98 3.49
N ALA A 268 0.17 31.12 2.84
CA ALA A 268 0.08 31.19 1.38
C ALA A 268 1.40 30.84 0.67
N ASP A 269 2.55 31.19 1.25
CA ASP A 269 3.88 30.82 0.73
C ASP A 269 4.18 29.32 0.86
N VAL A 270 3.64 28.65 1.87
CA VAL A 270 3.68 27.18 1.98
C VAL A 270 2.82 26.52 0.91
N LEU A 271 1.64 27.08 0.61
CA LEU A 271 0.80 26.60 -0.49
C LEU A 271 1.50 26.82 -1.84
N ASP A 272 2.06 28.01 -2.07
CA ASP A 272 2.79 28.34 -3.30
C ASP A 272 3.99 27.41 -3.53
N ALA A 273 4.74 27.10 -2.46
CA ALA A 273 5.85 26.13 -2.50
C ALA A 273 5.40 24.68 -2.77
N LEU A 274 4.10 24.38 -2.67
CA LEU A 274 3.47 23.11 -3.06
C LEU A 274 2.71 23.21 -4.39
N ASP A 275 2.88 24.32 -5.13
CA ASP A 275 2.15 24.61 -6.37
C ASP A 275 0.62 24.58 -6.15
N LEU A 276 0.19 25.22 -5.06
CA LEU A 276 -1.20 25.39 -4.65
C LEU A 276 -1.47 26.85 -4.27
N SER A 277 -2.74 27.23 -4.23
CA SER A 277 -3.19 28.56 -3.83
C SER A 277 -4.29 28.48 -2.77
N THR A 278 -4.55 29.59 -2.08
CA THR A 278 -5.70 29.69 -1.18
C THR A 278 -7.03 29.51 -1.90
N ASP A 279 -7.10 29.90 -3.18
CA ASP A 279 -8.30 29.82 -4.01
C ASP A 279 -8.68 28.36 -4.32
N ASP A 280 -7.73 27.42 -4.27
CA ASP A 280 -8.00 25.99 -4.42
C ASP A 280 -8.79 25.41 -3.23
N TYR A 281 -8.88 26.17 -2.13
CA TYR A 281 -9.62 25.83 -0.93
C TYR A 281 -10.81 26.74 -0.68
N GLU A 282 -10.72 28.00 -1.10
CA GLU A 282 -11.78 28.98 -0.98
C GLU A 282 -12.86 28.71 -2.03
N ASN A 283 -14.13 28.61 -1.62
CA ASN A 283 -15.26 28.38 -2.53
C ASN A 283 -15.24 27.04 -3.30
N VAL A 284 -14.29 26.15 -3.04
CA VAL A 284 -14.27 24.77 -3.53
C VAL A 284 -14.97 23.84 -2.53
N ALA A 285 -15.81 22.94 -3.03
CA ALA A 285 -16.48 21.93 -2.21
C ALA A 285 -15.45 21.01 -1.55
N LEU A 286 -15.73 20.53 -0.33
CA LEU A 286 -14.74 19.79 0.46
C LEU A 286 -14.12 18.59 -0.28
N ASP A 287 -14.94 17.86 -1.04
CA ASP A 287 -14.53 16.65 -1.77
C ASP A 287 -13.70 16.95 -3.02
N ASP A 288 -13.75 18.20 -3.51
CA ASP A 288 -13.02 18.66 -4.70
C ASP A 288 -11.71 19.38 -4.33
N ARG A 289 -11.42 19.55 -3.04
CA ARG A 289 -10.21 20.24 -2.57
C ARG A 289 -8.99 19.34 -2.68
N PRO A 290 -7.82 19.92 -3.01
CA PRO A 290 -6.57 19.16 -3.03
C PRO A 290 -6.20 18.70 -1.60
N ALA A 291 -6.00 17.40 -1.44
CA ALA A 291 -5.51 16.83 -0.19
C ALA A 291 -4.01 17.13 -0.01
N LEU A 292 -3.54 17.11 1.24
CA LEU A 292 -2.12 17.22 1.58
C LEU A 292 -1.68 16.04 2.44
N THR A 293 -0.45 15.59 2.22
CA THR A 293 0.24 14.61 3.05
C THR A 293 0.97 15.32 4.18
N VAL A 294 0.85 14.79 5.39
CA VAL A 294 1.56 15.28 6.57
C VAL A 294 2.60 14.25 6.98
N TYR A 295 3.86 14.67 6.99
CA TYR A 295 4.99 13.90 7.48
C TYR A 295 5.34 14.33 8.91
N ALA A 296 5.97 13.43 9.66
CA ALA A 296 6.52 13.74 10.97
C ALA A 296 7.79 12.95 11.25
N GLY A 297 8.73 13.62 11.91
CA GLY A 297 9.92 13.05 12.52
C GLY A 297 10.19 13.75 13.85
N ASP A 298 11.38 13.56 14.43
CA ASP A 298 11.71 14.16 15.72
C ASP A 298 11.57 15.69 15.69
N ARG A 299 10.52 16.20 16.35
CA ARG A 299 10.16 17.63 16.45
C ARG A 299 9.96 18.35 15.12
N ILE A 300 9.85 17.64 14.00
CA ILE A 300 9.59 18.22 12.67
C ILE A 300 8.31 17.63 12.14
N VAL A 301 7.47 18.48 11.58
CA VAL A 301 6.37 18.08 10.71
C VAL A 301 6.65 18.59 9.31
N ALA A 302 6.12 17.97 8.27
CA ALA A 302 6.17 18.55 6.93
C ALA A 302 4.82 18.38 6.24
N LEU A 303 4.55 19.27 5.30
CA LEU A 303 3.39 19.18 4.42
C LEU A 303 3.90 18.87 3.02
N GLY A 304 3.25 17.96 2.32
CA GLY A 304 3.56 17.67 0.93
C GLY A 304 2.33 17.33 0.12
N ARG A 305 2.51 17.21 -1.19
CA ARG A 305 1.45 16.69 -2.07
C ARG A 305 1.32 15.18 -1.88
N PRO A 306 0.09 14.62 -1.90
CA PRO A 306 -0.08 13.18 -1.97
C PRO A 306 0.67 12.64 -3.19
N GLY A 307 1.50 11.64 -2.99
CA GLY A 307 2.19 10.99 -4.10
C GLY A 307 1.18 10.39 -5.05
N GLU A 308 1.09 10.94 -6.27
CA GLU A 308 0.39 10.28 -7.36
C GLU A 308 1.26 9.12 -7.84
N ARG A 309 0.73 7.91 -7.73
CA ARG A 309 1.39 6.73 -8.24
C ARG A 309 0.58 6.18 -9.40
N GLU A 310 0.98 6.55 -10.61
CA GLU A 310 0.54 5.84 -11.79
C GLU A 310 1.14 4.44 -11.74
N ILE A 311 0.31 3.46 -11.40
CA ILE A 311 0.69 2.07 -11.62
C ILE A 311 0.37 1.79 -13.07
N ASP A 312 1.41 1.61 -13.87
CA ASP A 312 1.23 1.10 -15.22
C ASP A 312 0.77 -0.35 -15.13
N VAL A 313 -0.56 -0.52 -15.05
CA VAL A 313 -1.20 -1.83 -15.05
C VAL A 313 -1.25 -2.40 -16.46
N ASP A 314 -0.35 -2.00 -17.38
CA ASP A 314 -0.16 -2.72 -18.62
C ASP A 314 0.32 -4.15 -18.33
N ARG A 315 -0.67 -5.02 -18.07
CA ARG A 315 -0.52 -6.45 -17.84
C ARG A 315 0.17 -7.15 -19.03
N SER A 316 0.29 -6.48 -20.18
CA SER A 316 1.02 -6.99 -21.33
C SER A 316 2.52 -6.74 -21.26
N GLN A 317 2.99 -5.78 -20.43
CA GLN A 317 4.39 -5.37 -20.32
C GLN A 317 5.04 -5.65 -18.97
N ALA A 318 4.28 -5.95 -17.91
CA ALA A 318 4.88 -6.47 -16.68
C ALA A 318 5.83 -7.63 -17.07
N PRO A 319 7.11 -7.60 -16.66
CA PRO A 319 8.04 -8.68 -16.96
C PRO A 319 7.50 -9.91 -16.25
N ARG A 320 6.72 -10.72 -16.99
CA ARG A 320 6.31 -12.02 -16.51
C ARG A 320 7.59 -12.69 -16.09
N LYS A 321 7.69 -13.03 -14.80
CA LYS A 321 8.74 -13.92 -14.31
C LYS A 321 8.83 -15.01 -15.38
N PRO A 322 10.00 -15.18 -16.04
CA PRO A 322 10.09 -16.03 -17.21
C PRO A 322 9.45 -17.35 -16.83
N ALA A 323 8.51 -17.80 -17.66
CA ALA A 323 7.75 -19.01 -17.36
C ALA A 323 8.74 -20.09 -16.92
N PRO A 324 8.47 -20.81 -15.82
CA PRO A 324 9.41 -21.78 -15.28
C PRO A 324 9.86 -22.69 -16.42
N THR A 325 11.17 -22.82 -16.53
CA THR A 325 11.80 -23.65 -17.55
C THR A 325 11.78 -25.09 -17.09
N LEU A 326 11.89 -26.04 -18.02
CA LEU A 326 11.97 -27.46 -17.68
C LEU A 326 13.13 -27.75 -16.70
N THR A 327 14.22 -26.99 -16.78
CA THR A 327 15.39 -27.13 -15.89
C THR A 327 15.16 -26.65 -14.46
N ASP A 328 14.06 -25.92 -14.20
CA ASP A 328 13.69 -25.53 -12.83
C ASP A 328 13.04 -26.69 -12.05
N ILE A 329 12.63 -27.77 -12.73
CA ILE A 329 12.07 -28.98 -12.11
C ILE A 329 13.19 -29.88 -11.59
N ALA A 330 13.07 -30.33 -10.33
CA ALA A 330 14.10 -31.13 -9.70
C ALA A 330 14.33 -32.46 -10.44
N GLY A 331 15.55 -32.64 -10.97
CA GLY A 331 15.93 -33.84 -11.68
C GLY A 331 15.81 -33.75 -13.20
N ILE A 332 15.42 -32.60 -13.76
CA ILE A 332 15.55 -32.28 -15.17
C ILE A 332 16.79 -31.41 -15.38
N GLY A 333 17.83 -31.99 -15.98
CA GLY A 333 19.03 -31.25 -16.39
C GLY A 333 18.92 -30.76 -17.84
N PRO A 334 19.83 -29.89 -18.30
CA PRO A 334 19.77 -29.31 -19.65
C PRO A 334 19.65 -30.36 -20.78
N ALA A 335 20.41 -31.45 -20.69
CA ALA A 335 20.35 -32.52 -21.69
C ALA A 335 19.00 -33.25 -21.75
N LEU A 336 18.32 -33.37 -20.61
CA LEU A 336 16.99 -33.98 -20.57
C LEU A 336 15.92 -32.99 -21.02
N ALA A 337 16.08 -31.69 -20.70
CA ALA A 337 15.20 -30.64 -21.20
C ALA A 337 15.25 -30.54 -22.73
N ASP A 338 16.44 -30.63 -23.34
CA ASP A 338 16.58 -30.66 -24.81
C ASP A 338 15.90 -31.87 -25.45
N GLU A 339 15.98 -33.04 -24.79
CA GLU A 339 15.34 -34.27 -25.26
C GLU A 339 13.80 -34.20 -25.14
N LEU A 340 13.31 -33.63 -24.04
CA LEU A 340 11.88 -33.36 -23.82
C LEU A 340 11.33 -32.39 -24.87
N ALA A 341 12.03 -31.29 -25.13
CA ALA A 341 11.66 -30.32 -26.16
C ALA A 341 11.63 -30.97 -27.56
N THR A 342 12.59 -31.84 -27.88
CA THR A 342 12.62 -32.59 -29.14
C THR A 342 11.40 -33.52 -29.32
N ARG A 343 10.76 -33.93 -28.23
CA ARG A 343 9.52 -34.73 -28.21
C ARG A 343 8.24 -33.88 -28.16
N GLY A 344 8.36 -32.55 -28.13
CA GLY A 344 7.24 -31.61 -28.09
C GLY A 344 6.83 -31.13 -26.70
N PHE A 345 7.59 -31.49 -25.65
CA PHE A 345 7.38 -30.98 -24.30
C PHE A 345 8.28 -29.76 -24.08
N GLU A 346 7.84 -28.59 -24.51
CA GLU A 346 8.66 -27.36 -24.46
C GLU A 346 8.45 -26.59 -23.14
N THR A 347 7.31 -26.79 -22.48
CA THR A 347 6.90 -26.07 -21.28
C THR A 347 6.56 -27.02 -20.13
N VAL A 348 6.53 -26.48 -18.90
CA VAL A 348 6.08 -27.23 -17.70
C VAL A 348 4.62 -27.68 -17.83
N ALA A 349 3.79 -26.92 -18.55
CA ALA A 349 2.40 -27.29 -18.81
C ALA A 349 2.31 -28.52 -19.74
N ASP A 350 3.08 -28.54 -20.83
CA ASP A 350 3.14 -29.70 -21.72
C ASP A 350 3.57 -30.97 -20.96
N LEU A 351 4.48 -30.81 -20.00
CA LEU A 351 4.96 -31.90 -19.15
C LEU A 351 3.93 -32.34 -18.09
N ALA A 352 3.05 -31.44 -17.65
CA ALA A 352 1.95 -31.75 -16.74
C ALA A 352 0.86 -32.57 -17.44
N ASP A 353 0.62 -32.27 -18.72
CA ASP A 353 -0.35 -32.95 -19.58
C ASP A 353 0.18 -34.28 -20.15
N ALA A 354 1.48 -34.51 -20.06
CA ALA A 354 2.13 -35.72 -20.56
C ALA A 354 1.70 -36.96 -19.77
N ASP A 355 1.31 -38.01 -20.48
CA ASP A 355 1.06 -39.29 -19.85
C ASP A 355 2.38 -39.95 -19.43
N ARG A 356 2.31 -40.78 -18.39
CA ARG A 356 3.47 -41.54 -17.89
C ARG A 356 4.14 -42.36 -18.99
N GLU A 357 3.36 -42.91 -19.91
CA GLU A 357 3.86 -43.72 -21.03
C GLU A 357 4.70 -42.89 -22.01
N ASP A 358 4.32 -41.63 -22.26
CA ASP A 358 5.06 -40.73 -23.13
C ASP A 358 6.42 -40.36 -22.55
N LEU A 359 6.47 -40.13 -21.24
CA LEU A 359 7.72 -39.86 -20.52
C LEU A 359 8.63 -41.09 -20.47
N LEU A 360 8.07 -42.30 -20.39
CA LEU A 360 8.82 -43.56 -20.41
C LEU A 360 9.40 -43.90 -21.79
N ALA A 361 8.87 -43.31 -22.86
CA ALA A 361 9.41 -43.47 -24.21
C ALA A 361 10.70 -42.66 -24.45
N ILE A 362 11.19 -41.95 -23.43
CA ILE A 362 12.44 -41.20 -23.44
C ILE A 362 13.52 -42.06 -22.77
N ASP A 363 14.56 -42.41 -23.53
CA ASP A 363 15.57 -43.40 -23.11
C ASP A 363 16.27 -43.05 -21.79
N GLN A 364 16.34 -41.75 -21.46
CA GLN A 364 16.96 -41.23 -20.23
C GLN A 364 16.02 -41.18 -19.00
N LEU A 365 14.74 -41.53 -19.17
CA LEU A 365 13.70 -41.51 -18.14
C LEU A 365 13.29 -42.94 -17.75
N GLY A 366 13.88 -43.45 -16.67
CA GLY A 366 13.35 -44.65 -16.01
C GLY A 366 12.08 -44.36 -15.22
N GLU A 367 11.26 -45.38 -14.97
CA GLU A 367 9.97 -45.31 -14.23
C GLU A 367 10.02 -44.41 -12.99
N LYS A 368 11.00 -44.65 -12.11
CA LYS A 368 11.14 -43.88 -10.86
C LYS A 368 11.37 -42.38 -11.08
N ARG A 369 11.99 -42.00 -12.21
CA ARG A 369 12.30 -40.61 -12.53
C ARG A 369 11.09 -39.93 -13.17
N ALA A 370 10.39 -40.62 -14.07
CA ALA A 370 9.13 -40.14 -14.64
C ALA A 370 8.09 -39.89 -13.53
N ASP A 371 7.93 -40.85 -12.61
CA ASP A 371 7.01 -40.71 -11.47
C ASP A 371 7.39 -39.54 -10.57
N ARG A 372 8.69 -39.32 -10.34
CA ARG A 372 9.14 -38.18 -9.52
C ARG A 372 8.82 -36.86 -10.21
N ILE A 373 9.09 -36.74 -11.50
CA ILE A 373 8.82 -35.52 -12.27
C ILE A 373 7.32 -35.20 -12.24
N LEU A 374 6.45 -36.16 -12.54
CA LEU A 374 5.00 -35.95 -12.53
C LEU A 374 4.45 -35.57 -11.15
N ASN A 375 5.10 -36.02 -10.07
CA ASN A 375 4.70 -35.66 -8.71
C ASN A 375 5.24 -34.29 -8.25
N ASP A 376 6.30 -33.78 -8.90
CA ASP A 376 6.96 -32.51 -8.54
C ASP A 376 6.37 -31.32 -9.31
N ILE A 377 5.63 -31.58 -10.40
CA ILE A 377 4.96 -30.54 -11.18
C ILE A 377 3.66 -30.10 -10.47
N PRO A 378 3.49 -28.79 -10.18
CA PRO A 378 2.23 -28.29 -9.65
C PRO A 378 1.15 -28.42 -10.72
N ARG A 379 0.19 -29.34 -10.51
CA ARG A 379 -0.98 -29.50 -11.40
C ARG A 379 -1.90 -28.30 -11.25
N SER A 380 -2.23 -27.65 -12.36
CA SER A 380 -3.26 -26.61 -12.39
C SER A 380 -4.63 -27.22 -12.05
N GLU A 381 -5.36 -26.59 -11.15
CA GLU A 381 -6.65 -27.08 -10.63
C GLU A 381 -7.77 -27.22 -11.68
N SER A 382 -7.54 -26.76 -12.92
CA SER A 382 -8.50 -26.79 -14.03
C SER A 382 -8.84 -28.19 -14.55
N ASP A 383 -8.07 -29.22 -14.21
CA ASP A 383 -8.29 -30.59 -14.70
C ASP A 383 -9.00 -31.52 -13.72
N ASN A 384 -9.26 -31.07 -12.48
CA ASN A 384 -9.94 -31.90 -11.48
C ASN A 384 -11.47 -31.98 -11.69
N GLU A 385 -12.03 -31.21 -12.63
CA GLU A 385 -13.48 -31.22 -12.96
C GLU A 385 -13.85 -32.16 -14.13
N ARG A 386 -12.89 -32.91 -14.69
CA ARG A 386 -13.13 -33.79 -15.85
C ARG A 386 -13.29 -35.28 -15.53
N GLU A 387 -13.23 -35.68 -14.25
CA GLU A 387 -13.31 -37.09 -13.84
C GLU A 387 -14.47 -37.44 -12.88
N GLU A 388 -15.52 -36.63 -12.76
CA GLU A 388 -16.78 -37.05 -12.07
C GLU A 388 -17.93 -37.39 -13.03
#